data_AF-A0A0S8CPW5-F1
#
_entry.id   AF-A0A0S8CPW5-F1
#
_cell.length_a   1.000
_cell.length_b   1.000
_cell.length_c   1.000
_cell.angle_alpha   90.00
_cell.angle_beta   90.00
_cell.angle_gamma   90.00
#
_symmetry.space_group_name_H-M   'P 1'
#
loop_
_entity.id
_entity.type
_entity.pdbx_description
1 polymer ?
#
loop_
_entity_poly.entity_id
_entity_poly.type
_entity_poly.pdbx_seq_one_letter_code
_entity_poly.pdbx_strand_id
1 'polypeptide(L)'
;MATSSYFLNRPLPAGLEGLADLALDLRWTWSHFSDRLWERLDPEAWEQTGNPYFILQSVSKARLEEAGKDHDLKRDLQAWLKQHQEYLNEPGWFGETHAGAGLNGVAYFSMEFGLSEALPIYSGGLGILAGDHLKTASDLGVPILGVGLLYQQGYFRQILSPESWQAEAFPYNDPISLPVMPVQNPDGGWLRIKLQLPGRTLLVRVWQAKVGKIRLYLLDSNDPVNGPRDRSVTANLYPAGQEQRLMQEIVLGIGGWRMLEELGYEVEVCHLNEGHAAFVILARARSFMMRSGLSFSQPLLATRAGNVFTTHTPVEAAFDRYTPNLLRPYAQ
;
A
#
# COMPACT_ATOMS: atom_id res chain seq x y z
N MET A 1 18.38 9.28 -4.00
CA MET A 1 18.07 10.58 -4.66
C MET A 1 16.58 10.82 -4.54
N ALA A 2 16.19 12.02 -4.12
CA ALA A 2 14.86 12.36 -3.63
C ALA A 2 13.75 12.23 -4.70
N THR A 3 13.14 11.05 -4.78
CA THR A 3 11.92 10.79 -5.57
C THR A 3 10.70 11.57 -5.06
N SER A 4 10.77 12.12 -3.85
CA SER A 4 9.75 12.92 -3.18
C SER A 4 9.52 14.33 -3.78
N SER A 5 10.54 14.92 -4.41
CA SER A 5 10.49 16.32 -4.89
C SER A 5 9.56 16.57 -6.08
N TYR A 6 9.23 15.54 -6.87
CA TYR A 6 8.39 15.70 -8.07
C TYR A 6 6.88 15.67 -7.78
N PHE A 7 6.46 15.18 -6.61
CA PHE A 7 5.04 15.00 -6.29
C PHE A 7 4.53 15.96 -5.21
N LEU A 8 5.45 16.51 -4.40
CA LEU A 8 5.17 17.76 -3.71
C LEU A 8 5.21 18.88 -4.74
N ASN A 9 4.04 19.36 -5.17
CA ASN A 9 3.86 20.47 -6.12
C ASN A 9 4.43 21.82 -5.63
N ARG A 10 5.32 21.82 -4.64
CA ARG A 10 5.87 23.02 -4.02
C ARG A 10 7.30 22.80 -3.53
N PRO A 11 8.27 23.63 -3.98
CA PRO A 11 9.62 23.58 -3.45
C PRO A 11 9.62 23.99 -1.97
N LEU A 12 10.31 23.21 -1.14
CA LEU A 12 10.50 23.51 0.28
C LEU A 12 11.66 24.51 0.45
N PRO A 13 11.58 25.45 1.41
CA PRO A 13 12.67 26.37 1.72
C PRO A 13 13.95 25.66 2.16
N ALA A 14 15.09 26.34 2.01
CA ALA A 14 16.39 25.82 2.37
C ALA A 14 16.47 25.42 3.86
N GLY A 15 16.87 24.17 4.13
CA GLY A 15 16.92 23.57 5.45
C GLY A 15 15.65 22.85 5.89
N LEU A 16 14.60 22.79 5.06
CA LEU A 16 13.35 22.04 5.31
C LEU A 16 13.14 20.87 4.33
N GLU A 17 14.13 20.55 3.50
CA GLU A 17 14.01 19.62 2.38
C GLU A 17 13.57 18.21 2.82
N GLY A 18 13.99 17.78 4.01
CA GLY A 18 13.66 16.45 4.55
C GLY A 18 12.24 16.30 5.12
N LEU A 19 11.46 17.38 5.25
CA LEU A 19 10.07 17.29 5.73
C LEU A 19 9.21 16.40 4.82
N ALA A 20 9.46 16.47 3.52
CA ALA A 20 8.82 15.65 2.51
C ALA A 20 8.95 14.15 2.82
N ASP A 21 10.18 13.72 3.09
CA ASP A 21 10.49 12.31 3.30
C ASP A 21 9.88 11.80 4.61
N LEU A 22 9.88 12.64 5.66
CA LEU A 22 9.24 12.31 6.94
C LEU A 22 7.72 12.25 6.84
N ALA A 23 7.08 13.19 6.14
CA ALA A 23 5.63 13.21 6.00
C ALA A 23 5.10 12.01 5.19
N LEU A 24 5.85 11.58 4.17
CA LEU A 24 5.51 10.45 3.29
C LEU A 24 5.79 9.07 3.90
N ASP A 25 6.57 8.99 4.98
CA ASP A 25 6.82 7.72 5.67
C ASP A 25 5.86 7.54 6.85
N LEU A 26 4.93 6.60 6.71
CA LEU A 26 3.90 6.28 7.71
C LEU A 26 4.46 5.80 9.06
N ARG A 27 5.78 5.69 9.25
CA ARG A 27 6.40 5.46 10.56
C ARG A 27 5.92 6.43 11.64
N TRP A 28 5.57 7.67 11.29
CA TRP A 28 4.99 8.63 12.24
C TRP A 28 3.68 8.13 12.89
N THR A 29 3.03 7.09 12.36
CA THR A 29 1.81 6.52 12.93
C THR A 29 2.04 5.65 14.18
N TRP A 30 3.28 5.21 14.44
CA TRP A 30 3.67 4.52 15.69
C TRP A 30 4.96 5.06 16.32
N SER A 31 5.58 6.07 15.72
CA SER A 31 6.76 6.75 16.23
C SER A 31 6.47 8.25 16.40
N HIS A 32 6.27 8.65 17.65
CA HIS A 32 5.91 10.04 18.03
C HIS A 32 7.10 11.01 18.06
N PHE A 33 8.24 10.60 17.49
CA PHE A 33 9.46 11.38 17.58
C PHE A 33 9.38 12.69 16.79
N SER A 34 8.57 12.72 15.72
CA SER A 34 8.43 13.90 14.86
C SER A 34 7.27 14.85 15.21
N ASP A 35 6.44 14.49 16.18
CA ASP A 35 5.13 15.13 16.42
C ASP A 35 5.26 16.63 16.72
N ARG A 36 6.25 17.01 17.54
CA ARG A 36 6.48 18.40 17.95
C ARG A 36 6.79 19.36 16.79
N LEU A 37 7.30 18.88 15.67
CA LEU A 37 7.62 19.74 14.52
C LEU A 37 6.36 20.02 13.73
N TRP A 38 5.51 19.01 13.57
CA TRP A 38 4.23 19.17 12.90
C TRP A 38 3.33 20.10 13.70
N GLU A 39 3.31 19.93 15.03
CA GLU A 39 2.64 20.85 15.97
C GLU A 39 3.21 22.29 15.90
N ARG A 40 4.53 22.45 15.77
CA ARG A 40 5.15 23.78 15.58
C ARG A 40 4.82 24.40 14.22
N LEU A 41 4.66 23.60 13.17
CA LEU A 41 4.34 24.11 11.83
C LEU A 41 2.90 24.60 11.76
N ASP A 42 1.96 23.79 12.24
CA ASP A 42 0.53 24.09 12.27
C ASP A 42 -0.16 23.33 13.44
N PRO A 43 -0.33 23.97 14.61
CA PRO A 43 -0.86 23.31 15.80
C PRO A 43 -2.35 22.94 15.64
N GLU A 44 -3.13 23.77 14.96
CA GLU A 44 -4.57 23.53 14.76
C GLU A 44 -4.79 22.36 13.81
N ALA A 45 -4.08 22.32 12.68
CA ALA A 45 -4.16 21.19 11.76
C ALA A 45 -3.63 19.89 12.38
N TRP A 46 -2.60 19.96 13.23
CA TRP A 46 -2.08 18.81 13.96
C TRP A 46 -3.11 18.25 14.95
N GLU A 47 -3.74 19.10 15.75
CA GLU A 47 -4.78 18.68 16.71
C GLU A 47 -5.98 18.03 16.01
N GLN A 48 -6.38 18.54 14.85
CA GLN A 48 -7.54 18.03 14.11
C GLN A 48 -7.26 16.73 13.33
N THR A 49 -6.04 16.55 12.83
CA THR A 49 -5.76 15.50 11.82
C THR A 49 -4.68 14.51 12.21
N GLY A 50 -3.72 14.90 13.05
CA GLY A 50 -2.52 14.12 13.33
C GLY A 50 -1.75 13.67 12.07
N ASN A 51 -1.92 14.37 10.94
CA ASN A 51 -1.43 13.94 9.63
C ASN A 51 -0.33 14.88 9.11
N PRO A 52 0.96 14.49 9.22
CA PRO A 52 2.09 15.25 8.71
C PRO A 52 1.99 15.63 7.24
N TYR A 53 1.48 14.72 6.41
CA TYR A 53 1.37 14.93 4.98
C TYR A 53 0.30 15.98 4.67
N PHE A 54 -0.84 15.93 5.36
CA PHE A 54 -1.87 16.96 5.26
C PHE A 54 -1.33 18.34 5.66
N ILE A 55 -0.62 18.43 6.79
CA ILE A 55 0.00 19.69 7.24
C ILE A 55 0.97 20.23 6.19
N LEU A 56 1.83 19.37 5.64
CA LEU A 56 2.79 19.79 4.63
C LEU A 56 2.12 20.31 3.34
N GLN A 57 0.95 19.77 3.00
CA GLN A 57 0.16 20.20 1.85
C GLN A 57 -0.64 21.50 2.11
N SER A 58 -1.12 21.71 3.34
CA SER A 58 -1.98 22.85 3.69
C SER A 58 -1.20 24.08 4.16
N VAL A 59 -0.01 23.90 4.75
CA VAL A 59 0.77 24.99 5.35
C VAL A 59 1.17 26.05 4.32
N SER A 60 0.95 27.32 4.67
CA SER A 60 1.18 28.45 3.75
C SER A 60 2.65 28.64 3.38
N LYS A 61 2.92 29.30 2.25
CA LYS A 61 4.28 29.63 1.80
C LYS A 61 5.01 30.52 2.79
N ALA A 62 4.33 31.55 3.28
CA ALA A 62 4.88 32.44 4.30
C ALA A 62 5.28 31.68 5.56
N ARG A 63 4.45 30.73 6.02
CA ARG A 63 4.75 29.94 7.22
C ARG A 63 5.96 29.03 7.04
N LEU A 64 6.08 28.36 5.89
CA LEU A 64 7.29 27.57 5.59
C LEU A 64 8.54 28.44 5.51
N GLU A 65 8.46 29.64 4.92
CA GLU A 65 9.59 30.58 4.85
C GLU A 65 10.00 31.11 6.23
N GLU A 66 9.05 31.30 7.13
CA GLU A 66 9.29 31.65 8.53
C GLU A 66 9.95 30.49 9.29
N ALA A 67 9.39 29.28 9.19
CA ALA A 67 9.98 28.06 9.75
C ALA A 67 11.39 27.81 9.19
N GLY A 68 11.61 28.16 7.92
CA GLY A 68 12.91 28.15 7.26
C GLY A 68 13.90 29.19 7.79
N LYS A 69 13.54 30.05 8.73
CA LYS A 69 14.45 30.96 9.45
C LYS A 69 14.64 30.56 10.92
N ASP A 70 13.82 29.65 11.43
CA ASP A 70 13.89 29.15 12.81
C ASP A 70 15.05 28.14 12.96
N HIS A 71 16.09 28.57 13.67
CA HIS A 71 17.28 27.75 13.89
C HIS A 71 17.02 26.52 14.77
N ASP A 72 16.10 26.63 15.74
CA ASP A 72 15.76 25.50 16.62
C ASP A 72 14.98 24.45 15.84
N LEU A 73 13.99 24.86 15.02
CA LEU A 73 13.22 23.93 14.18
C LEU A 73 14.13 23.19 13.20
N LYS A 74 15.08 23.89 12.57
CA LYS A 74 16.06 23.25 11.68
C LYS A 74 16.96 22.26 12.42
N ARG A 75 17.44 22.62 13.61
CA ARG A 75 18.25 21.71 14.43
C ARG A 75 17.47 20.45 14.78
N ASP A 76 16.22 20.60 15.20
CA ASP A 76 15.34 19.48 15.55
C ASP A 76 15.10 18.59 14.31
N LEU A 77 14.75 19.18 13.17
CA LEU A 77 14.59 18.45 11.91
C LEU A 77 15.86 17.66 11.52
N GLN A 78 17.04 18.26 11.61
CA GLN A 78 18.29 17.55 11.28
C GLN A 78 18.58 16.40 12.24
N ALA A 79 18.36 16.59 13.54
CA ALA A 79 18.50 15.51 14.52
C ALA A 79 17.56 14.34 14.18
N TRP A 80 16.37 14.64 13.67
CA TRP A 80 15.38 13.63 13.34
C TRP A 80 15.64 12.92 12.03
N LEU A 81 16.06 13.65 10.99
CA LEU A 81 16.52 13.02 9.75
C LEU A 81 17.67 12.06 10.03
N LYS A 82 18.58 12.43 10.94
CA LYS A 82 19.65 11.54 11.40
C LYS A 82 19.11 10.29 12.08
N GLN A 83 18.23 10.42 13.07
CA GLN A 83 17.66 9.25 13.76
C GLN A 83 16.80 8.38 12.83
N HIS A 84 16.08 9.00 11.91
CA HIS A 84 15.31 8.30 10.88
C HIS A 84 16.23 7.48 9.98
N GLN A 85 17.34 8.07 9.53
CA GLN A 85 18.35 7.38 8.73
C GLN A 85 19.03 6.25 9.53
N GLU A 86 19.36 6.47 10.80
CA GLU A 86 19.89 5.44 11.71
C GLU A 86 18.92 4.24 11.77
N TYR A 87 17.65 4.49 12.09
CA TYR A 87 16.61 3.45 12.10
C TYR A 87 16.55 2.68 10.78
N LEU A 88 16.50 3.36 9.63
CA LEU A 88 16.39 2.69 8.33
C LEU A 88 17.59 1.78 8.01
N ASN A 89 18.78 2.09 8.54
CA ASN A 89 19.98 1.28 8.32
C ASN A 89 20.19 0.22 9.41
N GLU A 90 19.46 0.27 10.52
CA GLU A 90 19.54 -0.76 11.55
C GLU A 90 19.03 -2.11 11.00
N PRO A 91 19.77 -3.21 11.20
CA PRO A 91 19.36 -4.54 10.72
C PRO A 91 18.10 -5.05 11.42
N GLY A 92 17.79 -4.56 12.64
CA GLY A 92 16.71 -5.07 13.47
C GLY A 92 16.98 -6.49 13.99
N TRP A 93 16.10 -7.00 14.83
CA TRP A 93 16.24 -8.32 15.45
C TRP A 93 16.44 -9.45 14.42
N PHE A 94 15.72 -9.41 13.29
CA PHE A 94 15.82 -10.41 12.24
C PHE A 94 17.17 -10.35 11.54
N GLY A 95 17.64 -9.17 11.15
CA GLY A 95 18.95 -9.02 10.52
C GLY A 95 20.11 -9.42 11.45
N GLU A 96 19.97 -9.25 12.76
CA GLU A 96 20.99 -9.64 13.74
C GLU A 96 20.96 -11.15 14.06
N THR A 97 19.77 -11.72 14.26
CA THR A 97 19.59 -13.10 14.75
C THR A 97 19.52 -14.12 13.60
N HIS A 98 19.07 -13.69 12.42
CA HIS A 98 18.75 -14.53 11.28
C HIS A 98 19.47 -14.12 9.99
N ALA A 99 20.59 -13.40 10.08
CA ALA A 99 21.40 -12.98 8.92
C ALA A 99 21.70 -14.09 7.90
N GLY A 100 21.85 -15.34 8.36
CA GLY A 100 22.15 -16.51 7.53
C GLY A 100 20.92 -17.32 7.07
N ALA A 101 19.70 -16.88 7.34
CA ALA A 101 18.48 -17.65 7.04
C ALA A 101 18.19 -17.78 5.53
N GLY A 102 18.82 -16.96 4.69
CA GLY A 102 18.67 -17.00 3.23
C GLY A 102 17.27 -16.59 2.73
N LEU A 103 16.46 -15.96 3.57
CA LEU A 103 15.16 -15.40 3.19
C LEU A 103 15.38 -13.99 2.62
N ASN A 104 15.15 -13.81 1.32
CA ASN A 104 15.38 -12.54 0.64
C ASN A 104 14.12 -11.68 0.53
N GLY A 105 12.92 -12.27 0.52
CA GLY A 105 11.68 -11.53 0.34
C GLY A 105 10.40 -12.29 0.68
N VAL A 106 9.50 -11.62 1.42
CA VAL A 106 8.14 -12.06 1.69
C VAL A 106 7.16 -11.03 1.11
N ALA A 107 6.27 -11.44 0.22
CA ALA A 107 5.18 -10.61 -0.26
C ALA A 107 3.89 -10.91 0.53
N TYR A 108 3.41 -9.93 1.28
CA TYR A 108 2.19 -10.01 2.08
C TYR A 108 1.02 -9.38 1.33
N PHE A 109 0.09 -10.23 0.86
CA PHE A 109 -1.06 -9.81 0.08
C PHE A 109 -2.28 -9.66 0.99
N SER A 110 -2.90 -8.48 0.96
CA SER A 110 -4.15 -8.23 1.66
C SER A 110 -5.05 -7.25 0.91
N MET A 111 -6.35 -7.40 1.09
CA MET A 111 -7.33 -6.42 0.62
C MET A 111 -7.29 -5.13 1.44
N GLU A 112 -6.83 -5.16 2.69
CA GLU A 112 -6.87 -4.00 3.57
C GLU A 112 -5.61 -3.83 4.40
N PHE A 113 -5.25 -2.57 4.68
CA PHE A 113 -4.13 -2.20 5.54
C PHE A 113 -4.51 -1.03 6.46
N GLY A 114 -4.67 -1.34 7.74
CA GLY A 114 -5.00 -0.40 8.81
C GLY A 114 -3.75 0.25 9.39
N LEU A 115 -3.17 1.21 8.67
CA LEU A 115 -1.97 1.93 9.12
C LEU A 115 -2.33 3.20 9.90
N SER A 116 -3.19 4.03 9.30
CA SER A 116 -3.69 5.30 9.84
C SER A 116 -4.87 5.80 9.01
N GLU A 117 -5.71 6.67 9.58
CA GLU A 117 -6.80 7.36 8.87
C GLU A 117 -6.30 8.22 7.70
N ALA A 118 -5.03 8.62 7.71
CA ALA A 118 -4.40 9.31 6.58
C ALA A 118 -4.30 8.45 5.30
N LEU A 119 -4.48 7.13 5.42
CA LEU A 119 -4.54 6.20 4.31
C LEU A 119 -5.74 5.23 4.52
N PRO A 120 -6.98 5.66 4.20
CA PRO A 120 -8.20 4.95 4.56
C PRO A 120 -8.50 3.77 3.61
N ILE A 121 -7.65 2.73 3.68
CA ILE A 121 -7.73 1.51 2.86
C ILE A 121 -8.05 0.25 3.70
N TYR A 122 -8.83 0.41 4.77
CA TYR A 122 -9.22 -0.69 5.64
C TYR A 122 -10.64 -0.54 6.17
N SER A 123 -11.22 -1.63 6.67
CA SER A 123 -12.56 -1.64 7.26
C SER A 123 -12.59 -2.15 8.71
N GLY A 124 -11.70 -3.07 9.10
CA GLY A 124 -11.80 -3.71 10.41
C GLY A 124 -10.54 -4.40 10.87
N GLY A 125 -10.71 -5.43 11.72
CA GLY A 125 -9.61 -6.12 12.39
C GLY A 125 -8.62 -6.80 11.44
N LEU A 126 -9.07 -7.27 10.28
CA LEU A 126 -8.21 -7.87 9.26
C LEU A 126 -7.14 -6.88 8.78
N GLY A 127 -7.55 -5.65 8.51
CA GLY A 127 -6.71 -4.56 8.04
C GLY A 127 -5.83 -4.01 9.15
N ILE A 128 -6.36 -3.83 10.37
CA ILE A 128 -5.55 -3.44 11.53
C ILE A 128 -4.40 -4.44 11.73
N LEU A 129 -4.70 -5.74 11.70
CA LEU A 129 -3.69 -6.79 11.77
C LEU A 129 -2.67 -6.68 10.63
N ALA A 130 -3.11 -6.50 9.39
CA ALA A 130 -2.22 -6.33 8.25
C ALA A 130 -1.30 -5.11 8.40
N GLY A 131 -1.82 -4.00 8.91
CA GLY A 131 -1.06 -2.79 9.22
C GLY A 131 -0.01 -3.05 10.28
N ASP A 132 -0.40 -3.61 11.43
CA ASP A 132 0.50 -3.94 12.53
C ASP A 132 1.56 -4.98 12.12
N HIS A 133 1.23 -5.88 11.20
CA HIS A 133 2.18 -6.80 10.61
C HIS A 133 3.30 -6.07 9.87
N LEU A 134 2.97 -5.05 9.06
CA LEU A 134 3.98 -4.23 8.37
C LEU A 134 4.80 -3.39 9.35
N LYS A 135 4.16 -2.78 10.36
CA LYS A 135 4.84 -1.99 11.40
C LYS A 135 5.85 -2.84 12.17
N THR A 136 5.41 -4.01 12.62
CA THR A 136 6.25 -4.95 13.38
C THR A 136 7.39 -5.46 12.51
N ALA A 137 7.13 -5.82 11.25
CA ALA A 137 8.18 -6.26 10.34
C ALA A 137 9.21 -5.16 10.05
N SER A 138 8.78 -3.90 9.99
CA SER A 138 9.67 -2.74 9.89
C SER A 138 10.63 -2.66 11.07
N ASP A 139 10.11 -2.73 12.29
CA ASP A 139 10.93 -2.62 13.51
C ASP A 139 11.87 -3.83 13.67
N LEU A 140 11.39 -5.03 13.34
CA LEU A 140 12.19 -6.26 13.41
C LEU A 140 13.18 -6.43 12.26
N GLY A 141 13.06 -5.65 11.17
CA GLY A 141 13.92 -5.79 9.99
C GLY A 141 13.65 -7.06 9.17
N VAL A 142 12.41 -7.57 9.20
CA VAL A 142 12.00 -8.72 8.39
C VAL A 142 11.81 -8.26 6.94
N PRO A 143 12.32 -8.98 5.91
CA PRO A 143 12.28 -8.56 4.51
C PRO A 143 10.89 -8.78 3.89
N ILE A 144 9.88 -8.11 4.44
CA ILE A 144 8.51 -8.14 3.95
C ILE A 144 8.24 -6.94 3.03
N LEU A 145 7.32 -7.11 2.10
CA LEU A 145 6.66 -6.02 1.40
C LEU A 145 5.15 -6.28 1.42
N GLY A 146 4.37 -5.21 1.44
CA GLY A 146 2.91 -5.28 1.35
C GLY A 146 2.44 -5.15 -0.10
N VAL A 147 1.40 -5.89 -0.47
CA VAL A 147 0.67 -5.75 -1.73
C VAL A 147 -0.82 -5.63 -1.43
N GLY A 148 -1.43 -4.52 -1.86
CA GLY A 148 -2.84 -4.22 -1.67
C GLY A 148 -3.45 -3.43 -2.82
N LEU A 149 -4.64 -2.89 -2.59
CA LEU A 149 -5.37 -2.04 -3.53
C LEU A 149 -5.48 -0.62 -2.97
N LEU A 150 -5.45 0.39 -3.84
CA LEU A 150 -5.73 1.77 -3.44
C LEU A 150 -7.21 2.10 -3.71
N TYR A 151 -8.00 2.27 -2.66
CA TYR A 151 -9.43 2.52 -2.78
C TYR A 151 -9.79 4.00 -2.93
N GLN A 152 -10.59 4.34 -3.95
CA GLN A 152 -11.05 5.71 -4.16
C GLN A 152 -12.02 6.21 -3.09
N GLN A 153 -12.73 5.33 -2.40
CA GLN A 153 -13.75 5.70 -1.40
C GLN A 153 -13.59 4.96 -0.06
N GLY A 154 -12.54 4.13 0.06
CA GLY A 154 -12.33 3.30 1.25
C GLY A 154 -13.50 2.32 1.44
N TYR A 155 -13.93 2.16 2.69
CA TYR A 155 -15.15 1.41 3.03
C TYR A 155 -16.37 2.33 3.06
N PHE A 156 -16.65 2.99 4.18
CA PHE A 156 -17.55 4.14 4.27
C PHE A 156 -17.23 4.94 5.53
N ARG A 157 -17.63 6.21 5.56
CA ARG A 157 -17.65 7.03 6.78
C ARG A 157 -19.04 7.01 7.39
N GLN A 158 -19.13 6.54 8.63
CA GLN A 158 -20.38 6.51 9.37
C GLN A 158 -20.79 7.94 9.76
N ILE A 159 -22.04 8.30 9.47
CA ILE A 159 -22.68 9.54 9.92
C ILE A 159 -23.93 9.14 10.70
N LEU A 160 -24.09 9.67 11.91
CA LEU A 160 -25.33 9.52 12.66
C LEU A 160 -26.25 10.70 12.35
N SER A 161 -27.43 10.39 11.83
CA SER A 161 -28.50 11.38 11.63
C SER A 161 -29.03 11.90 12.98
N PRO A 162 -29.72 13.06 12.99
CA PRO A 162 -30.40 13.56 14.18
C PRO A 162 -31.37 12.53 14.81
N GLU A 163 -31.93 11.63 14.01
CA GLU A 163 -32.82 10.55 14.43
C GLU A 163 -32.09 9.29 14.90
N SER A 164 -30.76 9.34 15.09
CA SER A 164 -29.90 8.20 15.47
C SER A 164 -29.88 7.03 14.47
N TRP A 165 -30.25 7.28 13.21
CA TRP A 165 -30.01 6.33 12.12
C TRP A 165 -28.61 6.49 11.54
N GLN A 166 -27.99 5.36 11.17
CA GLN A 166 -26.75 5.36 10.39
C GLN A 166 -27.02 5.79 8.95
N ALA A 167 -26.23 6.75 8.49
CA ALA A 167 -26.05 7.10 7.09
C ALA A 167 -24.59 6.83 6.68
N GLU A 168 -24.39 6.50 5.41
CA GLU A 168 -23.08 6.14 4.85
C GLU A 168 -22.62 7.26 3.91
N ALA A 169 -21.41 7.76 4.13
CA ALA A 169 -20.74 8.68 3.22
C ALA A 169 -19.51 8.01 2.59
N PHE A 170 -19.30 8.26 1.30
CA PHE A 170 -18.21 7.70 0.51
C PHE A 170 -17.33 8.84 -0.02
N PRO A 171 -16.60 9.55 0.87
CA PRO A 171 -15.73 10.63 0.44
C PRO A 171 -14.67 10.11 -0.52
N TYR A 172 -14.38 10.89 -1.57
CA TYR A 172 -13.36 10.53 -2.53
C TYR A 172 -11.97 10.79 -1.95
N ASN A 173 -11.15 9.75 -1.92
CA ASN A 173 -9.74 9.80 -1.58
C ASN A 173 -8.95 10.13 -2.84
N ASP A 174 -8.52 11.38 -2.97
CA ASP A 174 -7.57 11.75 -4.02
C ASP A 174 -6.19 11.18 -3.68
N PRO A 175 -5.61 10.29 -4.50
CA PRO A 175 -4.27 9.76 -4.24
C PRO A 175 -3.20 10.84 -4.04
N ILE A 176 -3.37 12.03 -4.62
CA ILE A 176 -2.42 13.15 -4.45
C ILE A 176 -2.44 13.70 -3.02
N SER A 177 -3.59 13.62 -2.32
CA SER A 177 -3.71 14.04 -0.91
C SER A 177 -3.38 12.93 0.09
N LEU A 178 -3.01 11.74 -0.38
CA LEU A 178 -2.60 10.61 0.47
C LEU A 178 -1.07 10.52 0.56
N PRO A 179 -0.50 9.96 1.63
CA PRO A 179 0.93 9.75 1.79
C PRO A 179 1.43 8.56 0.93
N VAL A 180 1.19 8.63 -0.37
CA VAL A 180 1.57 7.63 -1.38
C VAL A 180 2.25 8.32 -2.56
N MET A 181 3.13 7.59 -3.22
CA MET A 181 3.87 8.09 -4.38
C MET A 181 3.66 7.15 -5.57
N PRO A 182 3.58 7.66 -6.81
CA PRO A 182 3.53 6.78 -7.97
C PRO A 182 4.85 6.01 -8.09
N VAL A 183 4.74 4.74 -8.44
CA VAL A 183 5.92 3.92 -8.77
C VAL A 183 6.32 4.20 -10.21
N GLN A 184 7.59 4.52 -10.42
CA GLN A 184 8.12 4.77 -11.75
C GLN A 184 8.50 3.46 -12.44
N ASN A 185 8.28 3.39 -13.75
CA ASN A 185 8.85 2.36 -14.60
C ASN A 185 10.31 2.70 -14.95
N PRO A 186 11.07 1.77 -15.57
CA PRO A 186 12.46 2.02 -15.96
C PRO A 186 12.66 3.23 -16.88
N ASP A 187 11.64 3.61 -17.66
CA ASP A 187 11.67 4.77 -18.57
C ASP A 187 11.34 6.10 -17.86
N GLY A 188 11.13 6.10 -16.55
CA GLY A 188 10.78 7.29 -15.74
C GLY A 188 9.30 7.70 -15.80
N GLY A 189 8.48 7.00 -16.58
CA GLY A 189 7.03 7.12 -16.59
C GLY A 189 6.38 6.40 -15.42
N TRP A 190 5.06 6.55 -15.25
CA TRP A 190 4.33 5.82 -14.22
C TRP A 190 4.16 4.34 -14.60
N LEU A 191 4.59 3.45 -13.71
CA LEU A 191 4.38 2.01 -13.81
C LEU A 191 2.89 1.66 -13.91
N ARG A 192 2.56 0.95 -15.00
CA ARG A 192 1.22 0.43 -15.28
C ARG A 192 1.31 -1.05 -15.59
N ILE A 193 0.63 -1.85 -14.80
CA ILE A 193 0.48 -3.29 -15.02
C ILE A 193 -0.67 -3.53 -15.98
N LYS A 194 -0.42 -4.30 -17.03
CA LYS A 194 -1.42 -4.67 -18.02
C LYS A 194 -2.00 -6.03 -17.66
N LEU A 195 -3.32 -6.09 -17.46
CA LEU A 195 -4.07 -7.32 -17.24
C LEU A 195 -4.97 -7.57 -18.45
N GLN A 196 -4.80 -8.73 -19.09
CA GLN A 196 -5.66 -9.12 -20.19
C GLN A 196 -6.96 -9.70 -19.62
N LEU A 197 -8.07 -9.04 -19.95
CA LEU A 197 -9.42 -9.45 -19.58
C LEU A 197 -10.19 -9.90 -20.84
N PRO A 198 -11.37 -10.53 -20.67
CA PRO A 198 -12.22 -10.88 -21.80
C PRO A 198 -12.55 -9.65 -22.64
N GLY A 199 -12.07 -9.63 -23.88
CA GLY A 199 -12.32 -8.58 -24.87
C GLY A 199 -11.64 -7.24 -24.62
N ARG A 200 -10.80 -7.08 -23.58
CA ARG A 200 -10.17 -5.80 -23.25
C ARG A 200 -8.90 -5.94 -22.41
N THR A 201 -8.10 -4.89 -22.34
CA THR A 201 -6.95 -4.80 -21.43
C THR A 201 -7.26 -3.81 -20.33
N LEU A 202 -7.08 -4.23 -19.08
CA LEU A 202 -7.15 -3.37 -17.89
C LEU A 202 -5.75 -2.85 -17.58
N LEU A 203 -5.62 -1.53 -17.44
CA LEU A 203 -4.40 -0.88 -16.95
C LEU A 203 -4.50 -0.63 -15.45
N VAL A 204 -3.49 -1.04 -14.68
CA VAL A 204 -3.46 -0.86 -13.23
C VAL A 204 -2.24 -0.03 -12.88
N ARG A 205 -2.45 1.18 -12.36
CA ARG A 205 -1.38 2.05 -11.88
C ARG A 205 -0.85 1.52 -10.55
N VAL A 206 0.43 1.74 -10.30
CA VAL A 206 1.07 1.29 -9.06
C VAL A 206 1.46 2.50 -8.23
N TRP A 207 1.00 2.50 -6.98
CA TRP A 207 1.39 3.45 -5.94
C TRP A 207 2.23 2.74 -4.88
N GLN A 208 3.01 3.51 -4.13
CA GLN A 208 3.80 3.01 -3.01
C GLN A 208 3.60 3.92 -1.80
N ALA A 209 3.25 3.32 -0.67
CA ALA A 209 3.38 3.90 0.66
C ALA A 209 4.67 3.40 1.33
N LYS A 210 5.35 4.27 2.07
CA LYS A 210 6.48 3.89 2.93
C LYS A 210 5.95 3.63 4.34
N VAL A 211 6.34 2.50 4.92
CA VAL A 211 5.96 2.06 6.27
C VAL A 211 7.25 1.72 7.01
N GLY A 212 7.99 2.75 7.41
CA GLY A 212 9.36 2.62 7.89
C GLY A 212 10.27 1.97 6.84
N LYS A 213 10.83 0.81 7.17
CA LYS A 213 11.67 0.01 6.27
C LYS A 213 10.86 -0.71 5.18
N ILE A 214 9.55 -0.86 5.39
CA ILE A 214 8.68 -1.66 4.53
C ILE A 214 8.08 -0.80 3.43
N ARG A 215 7.95 -1.41 2.24
CA ARG A 215 7.20 -0.83 1.13
C ARG A 215 5.85 -1.51 1.02
N LEU A 216 4.79 -0.72 1.00
CA LEU A 216 3.44 -1.17 0.69
C LEU A 216 3.07 -0.69 -0.71
N TYR A 217 2.90 -1.62 -1.63
CA TYR A 217 2.47 -1.35 -2.99
C TYR A 217 0.95 -1.44 -3.10
N LEU A 218 0.34 -0.43 -3.71
CA LEU A 218 -1.11 -0.30 -3.84
C LEU A 218 -1.49 -0.18 -5.32
N LEU A 219 -2.30 -1.13 -5.77
CA LEU A 219 -2.76 -1.24 -7.15
C LEU A 219 -4.04 -0.42 -7.35
N ASP A 220 -4.09 0.35 -8.42
CA ASP A 220 -5.16 1.30 -8.70
C ASP A 220 -5.66 1.16 -10.15
N SER A 221 -6.92 0.77 -10.31
CA SER A 221 -7.57 0.62 -11.62
C SER A 221 -8.12 1.95 -12.18
N ASN A 222 -8.07 3.04 -11.42
CA ASN A 222 -8.59 4.35 -11.81
C ASN A 222 -7.68 5.10 -12.81
N ASP A 223 -7.21 4.41 -13.85
CA ASP A 223 -6.49 5.04 -14.95
C ASP A 223 -7.49 5.70 -15.93
N PRO A 224 -7.24 6.94 -16.41
CA PRO A 224 -8.11 7.62 -17.37
C PRO A 224 -8.32 6.87 -18.69
N VAL A 225 -7.41 5.97 -19.08
CA VAL A 225 -7.54 5.14 -20.28
C VAL A 225 -8.55 4.01 -20.10
N ASN A 226 -8.80 3.57 -18.86
CA ASN A 226 -9.77 2.53 -18.58
C ASN A 226 -11.21 3.07 -18.68
N GLY A 227 -12.12 2.20 -19.13
CA GLY A 227 -13.55 2.51 -19.12
C GLY A 227 -14.12 2.60 -17.70
N PRO A 228 -15.29 3.24 -17.49
CA PRO A 228 -15.86 3.46 -16.16
C PRO A 228 -16.01 2.20 -15.30
N ARG A 229 -16.40 1.07 -15.92
CA ARG A 229 -16.54 -0.23 -15.25
C ARG A 229 -15.21 -0.79 -14.75
N ASP A 230 -14.13 -0.53 -15.47
CA ASP A 230 -12.81 -1.02 -15.12
C ASP A 230 -12.17 -0.13 -14.05
N ARG A 231 -12.39 1.18 -14.12
CA ARG A 231 -12.01 2.14 -13.08
C ARG A 231 -12.70 1.87 -11.75
N SER A 232 -13.90 1.28 -11.77
CA SER A 232 -14.64 0.98 -10.54
C SER A 232 -14.10 -0.24 -9.79
N VAL A 233 -13.17 -1.02 -10.35
CA VAL A 233 -12.61 -2.21 -9.66
C VAL A 233 -11.98 -1.81 -8.32
N THR A 234 -11.30 -0.67 -8.25
CA THR A 234 -10.70 -0.14 -7.02
C THR A 234 -11.52 0.97 -6.36
N ALA A 235 -12.81 1.13 -6.71
CA ALA A 235 -13.61 2.23 -6.16
C ALA A 235 -13.81 2.10 -4.64
N ASN A 236 -14.40 0.98 -4.21
CA ASN A 236 -14.78 0.71 -2.82
C ASN A 236 -14.17 -0.61 -2.34
N LEU A 237 -13.88 -0.68 -1.04
CA LEU A 237 -13.53 -1.90 -0.35
C LEU A 237 -14.80 -2.75 -0.13
N TYR A 238 -14.76 -4.03 -0.52
CA TYR A 238 -15.91 -4.98 -0.47
C TYR A 238 -17.17 -4.53 -1.26
N PRO A 239 -17.09 -4.39 -2.59
CA PRO A 239 -18.28 -4.09 -3.41
C PRO A 239 -19.27 -5.26 -3.38
N ALA A 240 -20.57 -4.96 -3.44
CA ALA A 240 -21.64 -5.97 -3.37
C ALA A 240 -21.68 -6.95 -4.58
N GLY A 241 -21.09 -6.60 -5.72
CA GLY A 241 -21.16 -7.40 -6.94
C GLY A 241 -20.08 -8.48 -7.03
N GLN A 242 -20.47 -9.75 -7.23
CA GLN A 242 -19.53 -10.88 -7.32
C GLN A 242 -18.46 -10.72 -8.42
N GLU A 243 -18.82 -10.20 -9.59
CA GLU A 243 -17.82 -10.00 -10.65
C GLU A 243 -16.82 -8.90 -10.29
N GLN A 244 -17.29 -7.82 -9.64
CA GLN A 244 -16.40 -6.75 -9.19
C GLN A 244 -15.46 -7.23 -8.08
N ARG A 245 -15.97 -8.10 -7.20
CA ARG A 245 -15.19 -8.79 -6.18
C ARG A 245 -14.11 -9.68 -6.79
N LEU A 246 -14.49 -10.53 -7.75
CA LEU A 246 -13.55 -11.34 -8.54
C LEU A 246 -12.48 -10.48 -9.21
N MET A 247 -12.88 -9.35 -9.79
CA MET A 247 -11.95 -8.43 -10.43
C MET A 247 -10.95 -7.81 -9.44
N GLN A 248 -11.37 -7.48 -8.22
CA GLN A 248 -10.45 -7.03 -7.17
C GLN A 248 -9.44 -8.11 -6.81
N GLU A 249 -9.87 -9.36 -6.65
CA GLU A 249 -8.97 -10.47 -6.35
C GLU A 249 -8.00 -10.79 -7.50
N ILE A 250 -8.45 -10.65 -8.76
CA ILE A 250 -7.60 -10.76 -9.94
C ILE A 250 -6.54 -9.64 -9.96
N VAL A 251 -6.94 -8.40 -9.68
CA VAL A 251 -6.01 -7.27 -9.61
C VAL A 251 -5.02 -7.50 -8.46
N LEU A 252 -5.48 -7.83 -7.26
CA LEU A 252 -4.63 -8.08 -6.10
C LEU A 252 -3.65 -9.23 -6.35
N GLY A 253 -4.14 -10.40 -6.77
CA GLY A 253 -3.34 -11.61 -6.93
C GLY A 253 -2.49 -11.60 -8.20
N ILE A 254 -3.11 -11.49 -9.37
CA ILE A 254 -2.41 -11.55 -10.67
C ILE A 254 -1.70 -10.22 -10.94
N GLY A 255 -2.37 -9.09 -10.74
CA GLY A 255 -1.77 -7.77 -10.92
C GLY A 255 -0.63 -7.53 -9.93
N GLY A 256 -0.81 -7.91 -8.67
CA GLY A 256 0.23 -7.82 -7.66
C GLY A 256 1.44 -8.69 -7.97
N TRP A 257 1.24 -9.94 -8.39
CA TRP A 257 2.37 -10.79 -8.81
C TRP A 257 3.13 -10.20 -10.00
N ARG A 258 2.42 -9.75 -11.04
CA ARG A 258 3.05 -9.12 -12.21
C ARG A 258 3.81 -7.85 -11.84
N MET A 259 3.28 -7.05 -10.92
CA MET A 259 3.98 -5.87 -10.40
C MET A 259 5.30 -6.26 -9.75
N LEU A 260 5.33 -7.33 -8.94
CA LEU A 260 6.57 -7.81 -8.33
C LEU A 260 7.60 -8.22 -9.38
N GLU A 261 7.17 -8.92 -10.43
CA GLU A 261 8.05 -9.31 -11.55
C GLU A 261 8.61 -8.10 -12.30
N GLU A 262 7.76 -7.13 -12.64
CA GLU A 262 8.16 -5.90 -13.34
C GLU A 262 9.12 -5.03 -12.50
N LEU A 263 8.98 -5.07 -11.17
CA LEU A 263 9.87 -4.38 -10.24
C LEU A 263 11.14 -5.18 -9.90
N GLY A 264 11.28 -6.40 -10.43
CA GLY A 264 12.45 -7.25 -10.20
C GLY A 264 12.54 -7.83 -8.79
N TYR A 265 11.42 -7.93 -8.06
CA TYR A 265 11.40 -8.56 -6.75
C TYR A 265 11.48 -10.08 -6.86
N GLU A 266 12.50 -10.67 -6.23
CA GLU A 266 12.61 -12.11 -6.02
C GLU A 266 12.07 -12.47 -4.64
N VAL A 267 10.79 -12.86 -4.58
CA VAL A 267 10.14 -13.27 -3.32
C VAL A 267 10.02 -14.78 -3.21
N GLU A 268 10.46 -15.34 -2.09
CA GLU A 268 10.35 -16.77 -1.79
C GLU A 268 9.01 -17.14 -1.17
N VAL A 269 8.39 -16.20 -0.43
CA VAL A 269 7.13 -16.43 0.27
C VAL A 269 6.06 -15.43 -0.18
N CYS A 270 4.89 -15.95 -0.54
CA CYS A 270 3.65 -15.19 -0.65
C CYS A 270 2.79 -15.53 0.56
N HIS A 271 2.51 -14.56 1.41
CA HIS A 271 1.58 -14.68 2.52
C HIS A 271 0.23 -14.08 2.11
N LEU A 272 -0.79 -14.92 2.07
CA LEU A 272 -2.15 -14.58 1.73
C LEU A 272 -2.95 -14.30 3.01
N ASN A 273 -3.36 -13.05 3.19
CA ASN A 273 -4.28 -12.64 4.24
C ASN A 273 -5.73 -12.85 3.77
N GLU A 274 -6.33 -13.97 4.17
CA GLU A 274 -7.59 -14.52 3.66
C GLU A 274 -7.59 -14.97 2.19
N GLY A 275 -8.69 -15.60 1.77
CA GLY A 275 -8.89 -16.16 0.44
C GLY A 275 -8.83 -15.13 -0.71
N HIS A 276 -8.94 -13.84 -0.42
CA HIS A 276 -8.99 -12.76 -1.42
C HIS A 276 -7.73 -12.68 -2.29
N ALA A 277 -6.59 -13.14 -1.77
CA ALA A 277 -5.32 -13.14 -2.49
C ALA A 277 -5.06 -14.44 -3.28
N ALA A 278 -6.01 -15.38 -3.32
CA ALA A 278 -5.79 -16.74 -3.85
C ALA A 278 -5.21 -16.77 -5.27
N PHE A 279 -5.56 -15.79 -6.12
CA PHE A 279 -5.04 -15.73 -7.50
C PHE A 279 -3.52 -15.53 -7.59
N VAL A 280 -2.84 -15.06 -6.53
CA VAL A 280 -1.37 -14.99 -6.50
C VAL A 280 -0.73 -16.38 -6.66
N ILE A 281 -1.38 -17.43 -6.14
CA ILE A 281 -0.90 -18.81 -6.24
C ILE A 281 -0.86 -19.23 -7.72
N LEU A 282 -1.92 -18.92 -8.47
CA LEU A 282 -2.02 -19.23 -9.89
C LEU A 282 -1.04 -18.39 -10.73
N ALA A 283 -0.93 -17.09 -10.42
CA ALA A 283 -0.01 -16.19 -11.10
C ALA A 283 1.45 -16.62 -10.94
N ARG A 284 1.84 -16.98 -9.71
CA ARG A 284 3.17 -17.49 -9.38
C ARG A 284 3.46 -18.83 -10.04
N ALA A 285 2.52 -19.77 -10.01
CA ALA A 285 2.66 -21.05 -10.70
C ALA A 285 2.80 -20.86 -12.22
N ARG A 286 2.00 -19.98 -12.83
CA ARG A 286 2.10 -19.64 -14.26
C ARG A 286 3.43 -18.98 -14.60
N SER A 287 3.93 -18.05 -13.79
CA SER A 287 5.26 -17.46 -13.96
C SER A 287 6.36 -18.52 -13.96
N PHE A 288 6.35 -19.40 -12.97
CA PHE A 288 7.33 -20.48 -12.87
C PHE A 288 7.22 -21.46 -14.04
N MET A 289 5.99 -21.77 -14.49
CA MET A 289 5.73 -22.56 -15.70
C MET A 289 6.41 -21.97 -16.94
N MET A 290 6.23 -20.67 -17.18
CA MET A 290 6.80 -19.98 -18.33
C MET A 290 8.34 -19.97 -18.30
N ARG A 291 8.95 -19.82 -17.11
CA ARG A 291 10.41 -19.83 -16.94
C ARG A 291 11.03 -21.22 -17.07
N SER A 292 10.34 -22.26 -16.61
CA SER A 292 10.86 -23.63 -16.57
C SER A 292 10.49 -24.49 -17.79
N GLY A 293 9.47 -24.10 -18.56
CA GLY A 293 8.93 -24.90 -19.66
C GLY A 293 8.16 -26.15 -19.23
N LEU A 294 7.85 -26.28 -17.93
CA LEU A 294 7.11 -27.42 -17.37
C LEU A 294 5.60 -27.31 -17.64
N SER A 295 4.88 -28.41 -17.43
CA SER A 295 3.41 -28.41 -17.47
C SER A 295 2.81 -27.87 -16.17
N PHE A 296 1.73 -27.08 -16.22
CA PHE A 296 1.20 -26.29 -15.08
C PHE A 296 1.08 -27.02 -13.72
N SER A 297 0.78 -28.33 -13.73
CA SER A 297 0.68 -29.13 -12.51
C SER A 297 2.00 -29.19 -11.74
N GLN A 298 3.16 -29.19 -12.42
CA GLN A 298 4.47 -29.26 -11.78
C GLN A 298 4.86 -27.93 -11.10
N PRO A 299 4.77 -26.74 -11.77
CA PRO A 299 4.92 -25.44 -11.12
C PRO A 299 3.97 -25.20 -9.95
N LEU A 300 2.70 -25.61 -10.07
CA LEU A 300 1.73 -25.48 -8.99
C LEU A 300 2.18 -26.24 -7.73
N LEU A 301 2.72 -27.46 -7.91
CA LEU A 301 3.31 -28.23 -6.82
C LEU A 301 4.60 -27.59 -6.29
N ALA A 302 5.50 -27.17 -7.18
CA ALA A 302 6.82 -26.65 -6.82
C ALA A 302 6.74 -25.35 -6.02
N THR A 303 5.83 -24.45 -6.38
CA THR A 303 5.64 -23.14 -5.71
C THR A 303 4.88 -23.23 -4.38
N ARG A 304 4.28 -24.38 -4.06
CA ARG A 304 3.39 -24.54 -2.91
C ARG A 304 4.05 -24.23 -1.57
N ALA A 305 5.31 -24.65 -1.38
CA ALA A 305 6.03 -24.47 -0.13
C ALA A 305 6.21 -23.00 0.26
N GLY A 306 6.21 -22.09 -0.73
CA GLY A 306 6.31 -20.66 -0.50
C GLY A 306 4.96 -19.96 -0.40
N ASN A 307 3.82 -20.66 -0.36
CA ASN A 307 2.51 -20.05 -0.20
C ASN A 307 2.00 -20.28 1.22
N VAL A 308 1.90 -19.20 2.00
CA VAL A 308 1.42 -19.23 3.39
C VAL A 308 0.02 -18.62 3.41
N PHE A 309 -0.96 -19.35 3.94
CA PHE A 309 -2.35 -18.91 4.00
C PHE A 309 -2.77 -18.70 5.45
N THR A 310 -3.42 -17.58 5.73
CA THR A 310 -4.06 -17.30 7.03
C THR A 310 -5.54 -17.03 6.80
N THR A 311 -6.39 -17.78 7.51
CA THR A 311 -7.83 -17.51 7.61
C THR A 311 -8.15 -16.96 8.99
N HIS A 312 -9.03 -15.97 9.05
CA HIS A 312 -9.44 -15.29 10.28
C HIS A 312 -10.88 -15.63 10.67
N THR A 313 -11.69 -16.05 9.70
CA THR A 313 -13.05 -16.51 9.95
C THR A 313 -13.25 -17.88 9.31
N PRO A 314 -13.06 -18.99 10.04
CA PRO A 314 -13.18 -20.34 9.49
C PRO A 314 -14.66 -20.77 9.35
N VAL A 315 -15.50 -19.91 8.77
CA VAL A 315 -16.91 -20.20 8.46
C VAL A 315 -17.14 -20.11 6.96
N GLU A 316 -17.98 -20.99 6.45
CA GLU A 316 -18.23 -21.12 5.00
C GLU A 316 -18.64 -19.81 4.33
N ALA A 317 -19.43 -18.99 5.03
CA ALA A 317 -19.95 -17.72 4.53
C ALA A 317 -18.87 -16.63 4.35
N ALA A 318 -17.69 -16.79 4.95
CA ALA A 318 -16.58 -15.85 4.81
C ALA A 318 -15.71 -16.11 3.57
N PHE A 319 -15.92 -17.24 2.88
CA PHE A 319 -15.17 -17.57 1.67
C PHE A 319 -15.89 -17.09 0.41
N ASP A 320 -15.19 -16.29 -0.38
CA ASP A 320 -15.63 -15.88 -1.71
C ASP A 320 -15.84 -17.12 -2.60
N ARG A 321 -17.02 -17.23 -3.23
CA ARG A 321 -17.39 -18.34 -4.12
C ARG A 321 -17.86 -17.81 -5.46
N TYR A 322 -17.20 -18.30 -6.50
CA TYR A 322 -17.51 -17.89 -7.88
C TYR A 322 -18.04 -19.07 -8.67
N THR A 323 -19.14 -18.85 -9.40
CA THR A 323 -19.67 -19.87 -10.28
C THR A 323 -18.72 -20.14 -11.45
N PRO A 324 -18.64 -21.37 -11.98
CA PRO A 324 -17.81 -21.66 -13.14
C PRO A 324 -18.12 -20.78 -14.37
N ASN A 325 -19.39 -20.39 -14.54
CA ASN A 325 -19.82 -19.50 -15.62
C ASN A 325 -19.23 -18.09 -15.47
N LEU A 326 -19.10 -17.60 -14.24
CA LEU A 326 -18.45 -16.32 -13.98
C LEU A 326 -16.94 -16.39 -14.21
N LEU A 327 -16.28 -17.49 -13.83
CA LEU A 327 -14.82 -17.65 -13.96
C LEU A 327 -14.36 -17.94 -15.39
N ARG A 328 -15.12 -18.74 -16.16
CA ARG A 328 -14.70 -19.27 -17.47
C ARG A 328 -14.20 -18.20 -18.46
N PRO A 329 -14.82 -17.01 -18.58
CA PRO A 329 -14.30 -15.95 -19.45
C PRO A 329 -12.88 -15.52 -19.04
N TYR A 330 -12.58 -15.44 -17.75
CA TYR A 330 -11.31 -14.98 -17.20
C TYR A 330 -10.20 -16.04 -17.18
N ALA A 331 -10.54 -17.30 -17.48
CA ALA A 331 -9.62 -18.44 -17.47
C ALA A 331 -9.08 -18.83 -18.86
N GLN A 332 -9.23 -17.95 -19.87
CA GLN A 332 -8.83 -18.20 -21.26
C GLN A 332 -7.35 -17.89 -21.52
#